data_AF-A0A351GF69-F1
#
_entry.id   AF-A0A351GF69-F1
#
_cell.length_a   1.000
_cell.length_b   1.000
_cell.length_c   1.000
_cell.angle_alpha   90.00
_cell.angle_beta   90.00
_cell.angle_gamma   90.00
#
_symmetry.space_group_name_H-M   'P 1'
#
loop_
_entity.id
_entity.type
_entity.pdbx_description
1 polymer ?
#
loop_
_entity_poly.entity_id
_entity_poly.type
_entity_poly.pdbx_seq_one_letter_code
_entity_poly.pdbx_strand_id
1 'polypeptide(L)'
;MAATNYFITTHPANQSLGRQLSDMEQAIEQQFDCQIDKTKYSLIVWHQRLYFGYDSTSKNRPLESEVAQFLAANFHEFRFIDEFEID
;
A
#
# COMPACT_ATOMS: atom_id res chain seq x y z
N MET A 1 2.97 18.12 5.29
CA MET A 1 2.68 16.97 6.16
C MET A 1 1.18 16.76 6.17
N ALA A 2 0.67 16.00 5.21
CA ALA A 2 -0.75 15.69 5.09
C ALA A 2 -1.06 14.39 5.85
N ALA A 3 -2.29 14.30 6.36
CA ALA A 3 -2.71 13.32 7.35
C ALA A 3 -2.87 11.90 6.78
N THR A 4 -2.11 10.95 7.31
CA THR A 4 -2.32 9.51 7.06
C THR A 4 -3.53 9.03 7.88
N ASN A 5 -4.69 8.90 7.23
CA ASN A 5 -5.90 8.37 7.85
C ASN A 5 -5.92 6.84 7.77
N TYR A 6 -5.34 6.19 8.78
CA TYR A 6 -5.45 4.75 8.97
C TYR A 6 -6.82 4.40 9.57
N PHE A 7 -7.77 3.92 8.76
CA PHE A 7 -8.97 3.25 9.28
C PHE A 7 -8.61 1.83 9.73
N ILE A 8 -7.90 1.77 10.86
CA ILE A 8 -7.50 0.52 11.50
C ILE A 8 -8.48 0.23 12.64
N THR A 9 -9.37 -0.74 12.46
CA THR A 9 -10.30 -1.23 13.51
C THR A 9 -9.52 -1.99 14.59
N THR A 10 -8.92 -1.27 15.54
CA THR A 10 -8.13 -1.72 16.71
C THR A 10 -8.21 -3.21 17.07
N HIS A 11 -7.37 -4.02 16.42
CA HIS A 11 -6.95 -5.36 16.84
C HIS A 11 -5.41 -5.39 16.85
N PRO A 12 -4.74 -6.14 17.75
CA PRO A 12 -3.27 -6.18 17.83
C PRO A 12 -2.61 -6.61 16.51
N ALA A 13 -3.29 -7.47 15.72
CA ALA A 13 -2.91 -7.85 14.36
C ALA A 13 -2.81 -6.64 13.40
N ASN A 14 -3.41 -5.51 13.74
CA ASN A 14 -3.38 -4.33 12.90
C ASN A 14 -2.16 -3.44 13.14
N GLN A 15 -1.46 -3.56 14.26
CA GLN A 15 -0.19 -2.84 14.44
C GLN A 15 0.91 -3.44 13.56
N SER A 16 0.95 -4.77 13.44
CA SER A 16 1.83 -5.44 12.49
C SER A 16 1.46 -5.09 11.04
N LEU A 17 0.17 -5.05 10.73
CA LEU A 17 -0.31 -4.67 9.41
C LEU A 17 0.02 -3.20 9.07
N GLY A 18 -0.22 -2.27 10.00
CA GLY A 18 0.10 -0.85 9.78
C GLY A 18 1.58 -0.64 9.46
N ARG A 19 2.48 -1.33 10.18
CA ARG A 19 3.92 -1.29 9.89
C ARG A 19 4.25 -1.89 8.52
N GLN A 20 3.68 -3.03 8.18
CA GLN A 20 3.89 -3.67 6.88
C GLN A 20 3.43 -2.78 5.72
N LEU A 21 2.28 -2.10 5.87
CA LEU A 21 1.77 -1.16 4.88
C LEU A 21 2.69 0.04 4.71
N SER A 22 3.22 0.61 5.80
CA SER A 22 4.23 1.68 5.74
C SER A 22 5.53 1.22 5.07
N ASP A 23 5.98 -0.02 5.35
CA ASP A 23 7.19 -0.57 4.72
C ASP A 23 6.98 -0.75 3.20
N MET A 24 5.79 -1.20 2.76
CA MET A 24 5.43 -1.30 1.34
C MET A 24 5.40 0.08 0.68
N GLU A 25 4.74 1.06 1.32
CA GLU A 25 4.65 2.44 0.84
C GLU A 25 6.05 3.01 0.57
N GLN A 26 6.93 2.99 1.57
CA GLN A 26 8.30 3.49 1.45
C GLN A 26 9.11 2.77 0.38
N ALA A 27 8.94 1.46 0.23
CA ALA A 27 9.66 0.69 -0.78
C ALA A 27 9.22 1.06 -2.20
N ILE A 28 7.92 1.31 -2.42
CA ILE A 28 7.40 1.79 -3.71
C ILE A 28 7.98 3.19 -4.00
N GLU A 29 7.90 4.11 -3.04
CA GLU A 29 8.42 5.47 -3.19
C GLU A 29 9.90 5.48 -3.58
N GLN A 30 10.73 4.66 -2.92
CA GLN A 30 12.16 4.56 -3.20
C GLN A 30 12.47 3.90 -4.54
N GLN A 31 11.76 2.82 -4.88
CA GLN A 31 12.01 2.04 -6.10
C GLN A 31 11.63 2.82 -7.37
N PHE A 32 10.53 3.59 -7.30
CA PHE A 32 9.93 4.24 -8.47
C PHE A 32 10.08 5.76 -8.47
N ASP A 33 10.78 6.33 -7.49
CA ASP A 33 10.97 7.78 -7.32
C ASP A 33 9.62 8.53 -7.39
N CYS A 34 8.66 8.05 -6.59
CA CYS A 34 7.31 8.59 -6.47
C CYS A 34 6.97 8.92 -5.02
N GLN A 35 5.83 9.59 -4.79
CA GLN A 35 5.28 9.80 -3.44
C GLN A 35 3.86 9.25 -3.32
N ILE A 36 3.55 8.63 -2.20
CA ILE A 36 2.22 8.12 -1.85
C ILE A 36 1.65 8.99 -0.72
N ASP A 37 0.43 9.50 -0.89
CA ASP A 37 -0.25 10.34 0.10
C ASP A 37 -1.45 9.65 0.77
N LYS A 38 -1.86 8.50 0.22
CA LYS A 38 -3.00 7.73 0.68
C LYS A 38 -2.68 6.24 0.63
N THR A 39 -2.89 5.57 1.76
CA THR A 39 -2.87 4.12 1.84
C THR A 39 -4.18 3.66 2.44
N LYS A 40 -4.88 2.75 1.74
CA LYS A 40 -6.12 2.14 2.24
C LYS A 40 -6.00 0.64 2.19
N TYR A 41 -6.34 0.01 3.29
CA TYR A 41 -6.48 -1.44 3.39
C TYR A 41 -7.87 -1.76 3.90
N SER A 42 -8.54 -2.71 3.28
CA SER A 42 -9.84 -3.21 3.75
C SER A 42 -9.86 -4.73 3.72
N LEU A 43 -10.30 -5.32 4.83
CA LEU A 43 -10.62 -6.74 4.95
C LEU A 43 -12.15 -6.89 4.98
N ILE A 44 -12.74 -7.36 3.90
CA ILE A 44 -14.19 -7.61 3.81
C ILE A 44 -14.40 -9.11 3.79
N VAL A 45 -14.91 -9.65 4.91
CA VAL A 45 -15.05 -11.09 5.16
C VAL A 45 -13.66 -11.78 5.14
N TRP A 46 -13.20 -12.21 3.96
CA TRP A 46 -11.88 -12.80 3.74
C TRP A 46 -11.12 -12.15 2.57
N HIS A 47 -11.73 -11.16 1.90
CA HIS A 47 -11.11 -10.46 0.79
C HIS A 47 -10.31 -9.27 1.28
N GLN A 48 -9.00 -9.27 1.00
CA GLN A 48 -8.09 -8.19 1.34
C GLN A 48 -7.89 -7.31 0.13
N ARG A 49 -8.21 -6.03 0.29
CA ARG A 49 -8.00 -5.02 -0.75
C ARG A 49 -6.97 -4.02 -0.27
N LEU A 50 -6.01 -3.70 -1.13
CA LEU A 50 -4.97 -2.73 -0.87
C LEU A 50 -4.98 -1.66 -1.98
N TYR A 51 -5.03 -0.41 -1.56
CA TYR A 51 -4.96 0.74 -2.44
C TYR A 51 -3.86 1.70 -1.98
N PHE A 52 -3.05 2.16 -2.93
CA PHE A 52 -2.12 3.27 -2.75
C PHE A 52 -2.54 4.43 -3.67
N GLY A 53 -2.49 5.65 -3.16
CA GLY A 53 -2.74 6.87 -3.93
C GLY A 53 -1.47 7.70 -4.01
N TYR A 54 -1.04 8.03 -5.22
CA TYR A 54 0.08 8.94 -5.44
C TYR A 54 -0.27 10.34 -4.97
N ASP A 55 0.73 11.01 -4.42
CA ASP A 55 0.65 12.45 -4.22
C ASP A 55 0.45 13.15 -5.58
N SER A 56 -0.41 14.17 -5.59
CA SER A 56 -0.71 14.96 -6.79
C SER A 56 0.52 15.57 -7.47
N THR A 57 1.61 15.75 -6.73
CA THR A 57 2.88 16.31 -7.19
C THR A 57 3.88 15.25 -7.66
N SER A 58 3.56 13.96 -7.50
CA SER A 58 4.41 12.87 -7.96
C SER A 58 4.53 12.89 -9.49
N LYS A 59 5.76 13.07 -9.98
CA LYS A 59 6.06 13.13 -11.42
C LYS A 59 6.11 11.74 -12.06
N ASN A 60 6.53 10.75 -11.28
CA ASN A 60 6.56 9.36 -11.69
C ASN A 60 5.34 8.65 -11.09
N ARG A 61 4.63 7.91 -11.94
CA ARG A 61 3.48 7.09 -11.59
C ARG A 61 3.65 5.76 -12.32
N PRO A 62 4.37 4.81 -11.71
CA PRO A 62 4.56 3.50 -12.32
C PRO A 62 3.20 2.81 -12.53
N LEU A 63 3.16 1.88 -13.47
CA LEU A 63 1.93 1.15 -13.75
C LEU A 63 1.57 0.26 -12.56
N GLU A 64 0.28 0.06 -12.33
CA GLU A 64 -0.22 -0.87 -11.30
C GLU A 64 0.45 -2.25 -11.39
N SER A 65 0.65 -2.75 -12.61
CA SER A 65 1.31 -4.03 -12.85
C SER A 65 2.79 -4.05 -12.44
N GLU A 66 3.52 -2.95 -12.60
CA GLU A 66 4.94 -2.84 -12.19
C GLU A 66 5.04 -2.84 -10.66
N VAL A 67 4.16 -2.08 -10.01
CA VAL A 67 4.11 -2.00 -8.55
C VAL A 67 3.66 -3.32 -7.95
N ALA A 68 2.63 -3.95 -8.50
CA ALA A 68 2.15 -5.26 -8.05
C ALA A 68 3.25 -6.33 -8.17
N GLN A 69 3.99 -6.35 -9.28
CA GLN A 69 5.12 -7.28 -9.46
C GLN A 69 6.23 -7.02 -8.44
N PHE A 70 6.58 -5.75 -8.21
CA PHE A 70 7.56 -5.37 -7.20
C PHE A 70 7.14 -5.81 -5.80
N LEU A 71 5.88 -5.55 -5.42
CA LEU A 71 5.35 -5.93 -4.10
C LEU A 71 5.30 -7.44 -3.92
N ALA A 72 4.84 -8.19 -4.92
CA ALA A 72 4.82 -9.65 -4.88
C ALA A 72 6.23 -10.27 -4.74
N ALA A 73 7.25 -9.62 -5.31
CA ALA A 73 8.64 -10.08 -5.23
C ALA A 73 9.32 -9.76 -3.89
N ASN A 74 8.96 -8.65 -3.24
CA ASN A 74 9.68 -8.13 -2.07
C ASN A 74 8.90 -8.25 -0.75
N PHE A 75 7.58 -8.46 -0.80
CA PHE A 75 6.72 -8.53 0.38
C PHE A 75 5.87 -9.80 0.35
N HIS A 76 6.27 -10.77 1.16
CA HIS A 76 5.60 -12.07 1.24
C HIS A 76 4.10 -11.95 1.61
N GLU A 77 3.73 -10.96 2.41
CA GLU A 77 2.34 -10.73 2.83
C GLU A 77 1.45 -10.23 1.69
N PHE A 78 2.03 -9.68 0.62
CA PHE A 78 1.28 -9.23 -0.56
C PHE A 78 0.52 -10.39 -1.23
N ARG A 79 0.95 -11.64 -1.02
CA ARG A 79 0.26 -12.84 -1.50
C ARG A 79 -1.18 -12.99 -0.98
N PHE A 80 -1.51 -12.29 0.10
CA PHE A 80 -2.83 -12.34 0.73
C PHE A 80 -3.77 -11.24 0.24
N ILE A 81 -3.29 -10.33 -0.62
CA ILE A 81 -4.09 -9.28 -1.23
C ILE A 81 -4.83 -9.85 -2.44
N ASP A 82 -6.15 -9.81 -2.42
CA ASP A 82 -7.02 -10.27 -3.51
C ASP A 82 -7.19 -9.19 -4.58
N GLU A 83 -7.30 -7.93 -4.16
CA GLU A 83 -7.49 -6.78 -5.05
C GLU A 83 -6.46 -5.70 -4.71
N PHE A 84 -5.71 -5.29 -5.74
CA PHE A 84 -4.70 -4.25 -5.64
C PHE A 84 -5.02 -3.14 -6.63
N GLU A 85 -4.88 -1.89 -6.20
CA GLU A 85 -5.08 -0.71 -7.04
C GLU A 85 -4.05 0.36 -6.65
N ILE A 86 -3.59 1.14 -7.64
CA ILE A 86 -2.74 2.32 -7.41
C ILE A 86 -3.05 3.43 -8.43
N ASP A 87 -3.21 4.67 -7.95
CA ASP A 87 -3.62 5.85 -8.77
C ASP A 87 -2.96 7.16 -8.35
#